data_AF-A0A975NQY8-F1
#
_entry.id   AF-A0A975NQY8-F1
#
_cell.length_a   1.000
_cell.length_b   1.000
_cell.length_c   1.000
_cell.angle_alpha   90.00
_cell.angle_beta   90.00
_cell.angle_gamma   90.00
#
_symmetry.space_group_name_H-M   'P 1'
#
loop_
_entity.id
_entity.type
_entity.pdbx_description
1 polymer ?
#
loop_
_entity_poly.entity_id
_entity_poly.type
_entity_poly.pdbx_seq_one_letter_code
_entity_poly.pdbx_strand_id
1 'polypeptide(L)'
;MVSFLKLLARACFTGRGDGSAAHAQRIAEIQDQFREALAEETALARAHQSDSYYTSARGHNVGHDEMVAVVYAEKIVLAPSAAESGDPVSYAHRLLGDLEVIKTDYRIAEDDPDGYGIGTLHSISRKLEAFAR
;
A
#
# COMPACT_ATOMS: atom_id res chain seq x y z
N MET A 1 29.56 56.60 10.62
CA MET A 1 28.18 56.17 10.97
C MET A 1 28.24 54.74 11.44
N VAL A 2 27.86 54.51 12.69
CA VAL A 2 27.87 53.22 13.39
C VAL A 2 26.47 52.61 13.33
N SER A 3 26.38 51.31 13.06
CA SER A 3 25.31 50.38 13.49
C SER A 3 25.79 48.99 13.06
N PHE A 4 26.46 48.16 13.87
CA PHE A 4 26.02 47.50 15.11
C PHE A 4 24.67 46.76 14.97
N LEU A 5 24.74 45.45 15.25
CA LEU A 5 23.68 44.49 15.57
C LEU A 5 22.83 43.88 14.45
N LYS A 6 23.10 42.60 14.20
CA LYS A 6 22.18 41.44 14.32
C LYS A 6 23.06 40.18 14.29
N LEU A 7 23.82 39.89 15.34
CA LEU A 7 23.41 39.18 16.56
C LEU A 7 22.35 38.08 16.33
N LEU A 8 22.85 36.85 16.28
CA LEU A 8 22.27 35.62 16.83
C LEU A 8 20.77 35.39 16.64
N ALA A 9 20.43 34.58 15.63
CA ALA A 9 19.37 33.59 15.75
C ALA A 9 19.89 32.24 15.26
N ARG A 10 20.97 31.77 15.89
CA ARG A 10 21.28 30.34 15.95
C ARG A 10 20.26 29.77 16.92
N ALA A 11 19.04 29.56 16.42
CA ALA A 11 18.01 28.86 17.17
C ALA A 11 18.57 27.47 17.45
N CYS A 12 18.73 27.17 18.73
CA CYS A 12 18.91 25.83 19.25
C CYS A 12 17.77 24.96 18.71
N PHE A 13 17.97 24.30 17.58
CA PHE A 13 17.17 23.14 17.19
C PHE A 13 17.75 21.95 17.94
N THR A 14 17.48 21.92 19.24
CA THR A 14 17.88 20.85 20.13
C THR A 14 16.70 19.89 20.29
N GLY A 15 16.75 18.79 19.52
CA GLY A 15 16.24 17.46 19.90
C GLY A 15 14.77 17.35 20.34
N ARG A 16 13.84 17.27 19.38
CA ARG A 16 12.54 16.57 19.54
C ARG A 16 11.74 16.38 18.24
N GLY A 17 12.12 17.03 17.14
CA GLY A 17 11.35 17.05 15.88
C GLY A 17 11.73 15.99 14.83
N ASP A 18 12.95 15.44 14.89
CA ASP A 18 13.47 14.60 13.80
C ASP A 18 12.72 13.27 13.64
N GLY A 19 12.29 12.66 14.75
CA GLY A 19 11.54 11.40 14.72
C GLY A 19 10.15 11.55 14.09
N SER A 20 9.46 12.66 14.33
CA SER A 20 8.11 12.86 13.79
C SER A 20 8.13 13.12 12.28
N ALA A 21 9.11 13.89 11.78
CA ALA A 21 9.28 14.10 10.35
C ALA A 21 9.72 12.80 9.65
N ALA A 22 10.64 12.04 10.26
CA ALA A 22 11.08 10.75 9.73
C ALA A 22 9.94 9.71 9.69
N HIS A 23 9.10 9.64 10.73
CA HIS A 23 7.94 8.74 10.74
C HIS A 23 6.91 9.14 9.68
N ALA A 24 6.62 10.43 9.53
CA ALA A 24 5.70 10.91 8.50
C ALA A 24 6.22 10.58 7.10
N GLN A 25 7.52 10.76 6.84
CA GLN A 25 8.14 10.36 5.58
C GLN A 25 8.02 8.85 5.36
N ARG A 26 8.30 8.03 6.38
CA ARG A 26 8.22 6.57 6.27
C ARG A 26 6.79 6.08 5.99
N ILE A 27 5.78 6.71 6.60
CA ILE A 27 4.37 6.40 6.31
C ILE A 27 4.02 6.76 4.86
N ALA A 28 4.49 7.90 4.36
CA ALA A 28 4.28 8.28 2.96
C ALA A 28 4.91 7.25 2.01
N GLU A 29 6.13 6.78 2.30
CA GLU A 29 6.78 5.70 1.52
C GLU A 29 5.94 4.42 1.49
N ILE A 30 5.36 4.00 2.61
CA ILE A 30 4.48 2.82 2.68
C ILE A 30 3.23 3.02 1.83
N GLN A 31 2.61 4.20 1.92
CA GLN A 31 1.42 4.53 1.13
C GLN A 31 1.73 4.53 -0.36
N ASP A 32 2.85 5.11 -0.77
CA ASP A 32 3.26 5.16 -2.16
C ASP A 32 3.58 3.76 -2.69
N GLN A 33 4.24 2.92 -1.89
CA GLN A 33 4.47 1.53 -2.25
C GLN A 33 3.17 0.74 -2.45
N PHE A 34 2.16 0.97 -1.61
CA PHE A 34 0.85 0.35 -1.76
C PHE A 34 0.15 0.81 -3.05
N ARG A 35 0.19 2.10 -3.35
CA ARG A 35 -0.41 2.65 -4.59
C ARG A 35 0.31 2.15 -5.83
N GLU A 36 1.64 2.05 -5.79
CA GLU A 36 2.44 1.47 -6.88
C GLU A 36 2.10 0.00 -7.08
N ALA A 37 1.97 -0.78 -6.00
CA ALA A 37 1.54 -2.17 -6.06
C ALA A 37 0.16 -2.32 -6.76
N LEU A 38 -0.81 -1.49 -6.37
CA LEU A 38 -2.12 -1.46 -7.03
C LEU A 38 -2.02 -1.11 -8.51
N ALA A 39 -1.23 -0.10 -8.87
CA ALA A 39 -1.08 0.33 -10.25
C ALA A 39 -0.44 -0.74 -11.13
N GLU A 40 0.58 -1.45 -10.63
CA GLU A 40 1.23 -2.56 -11.32
C GLU A 40 0.25 -3.71 -11.57
N GLU A 41 -0.45 -4.16 -10.52
CA GLU A 41 -1.43 -5.26 -10.63
C GLU A 41 -2.62 -4.86 -11.50
N THR A 42 -3.07 -3.60 -11.46
CA THR A 42 -4.09 -3.07 -12.38
C THR A 42 -3.64 -3.18 -13.83
N ALA A 43 -2.40 -2.81 -14.13
CA ALA A 43 -1.86 -2.85 -15.48
C ALA A 43 -1.75 -4.30 -15.98
N LEU A 44 -1.28 -5.20 -15.12
CA LEU A 44 -1.17 -6.64 -15.41
C LEU A 44 -2.55 -7.26 -15.67
N ALA A 45 -3.51 -7.04 -14.77
CA ALA A 45 -4.88 -7.53 -14.91
C ALA A 45 -5.54 -7.05 -16.21
N ARG A 46 -5.34 -5.78 -16.60
CA ARG A 46 -5.84 -5.26 -17.90
C ARG A 46 -5.22 -5.96 -19.09
N ALA A 47 -3.91 -6.22 -19.04
CA ALA A 47 -3.22 -6.94 -20.11
C ALA A 47 -3.79 -8.34 -20.26
N HIS A 48 -3.91 -9.09 -19.16
CA HIS A 48 -4.50 -10.43 -19.13
C HIS A 48 -5.96 -10.42 -19.57
N GLN A 49 -6.74 -9.42 -19.15
CA GLN A 49 -8.17 -9.35 -19.49
C GLN A 49 -8.40 -9.19 -20.99
N SER A 50 -7.50 -8.47 -21.67
CA SER A 50 -7.60 -8.20 -23.12
C SER A 50 -7.07 -9.32 -24.02
N ASP A 51 -6.38 -10.32 -23.45
CA ASP A 51 -5.72 -11.37 -24.20
C ASP A 51 -6.44 -12.73 -24.01
N SER A 52 -6.90 -13.30 -25.12
CA SER A 52 -7.59 -14.60 -25.16
C SER A 52 -6.77 -15.76 -24.59
N TYR A 53 -5.43 -15.65 -24.55
CA TYR A 53 -4.56 -16.63 -23.90
C TYR A 53 -4.90 -16.82 -22.42
N TYR A 54 -5.34 -15.76 -21.75
CA TYR A 54 -5.70 -15.74 -20.32
C TYR A 54 -7.18 -16.06 -20.05
N THR A 55 -7.89 -16.56 -21.06
CA THR A 55 -9.25 -17.08 -20.90
C THR A 55 -9.20 -18.60 -20.89
N SER A 56 -9.66 -19.21 -19.79
CA SER A 56 -9.69 -20.66 -19.64
C SER A 56 -10.65 -21.31 -20.64
N ALA A 57 -10.49 -22.62 -20.88
CA ALA A 57 -11.40 -23.37 -21.76
C ALA A 57 -12.86 -23.39 -21.28
N ARG A 58 -13.12 -23.03 -20.00
CA ARG A 58 -14.46 -22.90 -19.42
C ARG A 58 -15.02 -21.48 -19.51
N GLY A 59 -14.27 -20.54 -20.10
CA GLY A 59 -14.66 -19.14 -20.27
C GLY A 59 -14.30 -18.22 -19.09
N HIS A 60 -13.55 -18.70 -18.09
CA HIS A 60 -13.06 -17.86 -16.99
C HIS A 60 -11.93 -16.97 -17.49
N ASN A 61 -12.01 -15.67 -17.26
CA ASN A 61 -10.99 -14.72 -17.67
C ASN A 61 -10.11 -14.36 -16.47
N VAL A 62 -8.85 -14.77 -16.49
CA VAL A 62 -7.90 -14.55 -15.39
C VAL A 62 -7.75 -13.07 -15.07
N GLY A 63 -7.65 -12.21 -16.09
CA GLY A 63 -7.55 -10.77 -15.88
C GLY A 63 -8.78 -10.14 -15.24
N HIS A 64 -9.96 -10.75 -15.39
CA HIS A 64 -11.16 -10.35 -14.66
C HIS A 64 -11.03 -10.66 -13.17
N ASP A 65 -10.61 -11.88 -12.83
CA ASP A 65 -10.46 -12.32 -11.44
C ASP A 65 -9.42 -11.46 -10.70
N GLU A 66 -8.29 -11.17 -11.37
CA GLU A 66 -7.24 -10.25 -10.89
C GLU A 66 -7.76 -8.82 -10.73
N MET A 67 -8.55 -8.31 -11.69
CA MET A 67 -9.12 -6.96 -11.62
C MET A 67 -10.10 -6.81 -10.45
N VAL A 68 -10.95 -7.81 -10.22
CA VAL A 68 -11.86 -7.81 -9.06
C VAL A 68 -11.05 -7.78 -7.76
N ALA A 69 -9.98 -8.58 -7.66
CA ALA A 69 -9.08 -8.56 -6.51
C ALA A 69 -8.43 -7.18 -6.27
N VAL A 70 -7.97 -6.48 -7.32
CA VAL A 70 -7.47 -5.10 -7.21
C VAL A 70 -8.54 -4.17 -6.65
N VAL A 71 -9.77 -4.21 -7.18
CA VAL A 71 -10.90 -3.39 -6.70
C VAL A 71 -11.23 -3.65 -5.23
N TYR A 72 -11.03 -4.88 -4.76
CA TYR A 72 -11.15 -5.21 -3.35
C TYR A 72 -10.07 -4.54 -2.50
N ALA A 73 -8.81 -4.58 -2.93
CA ALA A 73 -7.70 -3.94 -2.23
C ALA A 73 -7.79 -2.39 -2.24
N GLU A 74 -8.36 -1.78 -3.28
CA GLU A 74 -8.61 -0.32 -3.34
C GLU A 74 -9.51 0.21 -2.23
N LYS A 75 -10.29 -0.65 -1.57
CA LYS A 75 -11.17 -0.28 -0.44
C LYS A 75 -10.39 0.05 0.84
N ILE A 76 -9.10 -0.31 0.91
CA ILE A 76 -8.29 -0.10 2.12
C ILE A 76 -8.04 1.39 2.35
N VAL A 77 -8.37 1.85 3.57
CA VAL A 77 -8.12 3.23 3.97
C VAL A 77 -6.63 3.41 4.28
N LEU A 78 -6.00 4.37 3.59
CA LEU A 78 -4.58 4.67 3.74
C LEU A 78 -4.29 5.73 4.82
N ALA A 79 -5.27 6.49 5.30
CA ALA A 79 -5.01 7.48 6.34
C ALA A 79 -4.55 6.79 7.65
N PRO A 80 -3.37 7.16 8.21
CA PRO A 80 -2.92 6.60 9.48
C PRO A 80 -3.77 7.13 10.63
N SER A 81 -3.99 6.32 11.66
CA SER A 81 -4.48 6.78 12.95
C SER A 81 -3.44 7.64 13.67
N ALA A 82 -3.86 8.31 14.76
CA ALA A 82 -2.96 9.08 15.60
C ALA A 82 -1.87 8.20 16.26
N ALA A 83 -2.19 6.95 16.59
CA ALA A 83 -1.22 6.00 17.14
C ALA A 83 -0.19 5.56 16.10
N GLU A 84 -0.63 5.30 14.86
CA GLU A 84 0.24 4.87 13.76
C GLU A 84 1.11 6.00 13.20
N SER A 85 0.67 7.26 13.31
CA SER A 85 1.44 8.42 12.85
C SER A 85 2.83 8.53 13.52
N GLY A 86 2.97 7.95 14.72
CA GLY A 86 4.23 7.85 15.45
C GLY A 86 4.92 6.49 15.35
N ASP A 87 4.34 5.52 14.64
CA ASP A 87 4.84 4.15 14.53
C ASP A 87 4.56 3.58 13.12
N PRO A 88 5.49 3.80 12.17
CA PRO A 88 5.34 3.32 10.79
C PRO A 88 5.29 1.79 10.66
N VAL A 89 5.88 1.05 11.60
CA VAL A 89 5.86 -0.43 11.59
C VAL A 89 4.47 -0.92 11.96
N SER A 90 3.85 -0.32 12.98
CA SER A 90 2.44 -0.58 13.32
C SER A 90 1.50 -0.25 12.16
N TYR A 91 1.75 0.86 11.45
CA TYR A 91 1.00 1.21 10.25
C TYR A 91 1.11 0.15 9.13
N ALA A 92 2.32 -0.35 8.87
CA ALA A 92 2.54 -1.42 7.89
C ALA A 92 1.82 -2.71 8.30
N HIS A 93 1.88 -3.09 9.57
CA HIS A 93 1.15 -4.25 10.10
C HIS A 93 -0.36 -4.11 9.95
N ARG A 94 -0.93 -2.92 10.18
CA ARG A 94 -2.37 -2.70 9.95
C ARG A 94 -2.72 -2.92 8.47
N LEU A 95 -1.99 -2.32 7.53
CA LEU A 95 -2.26 -2.52 6.09
C LEU A 95 -2.19 -3.99 5.67
N LEU A 96 -1.21 -4.74 6.19
CA LEU A 96 -1.12 -6.18 5.96
C LEU A 96 -2.32 -6.93 6.57
N GLY A 97 -2.75 -6.55 7.78
CA GLY A 97 -3.95 -7.09 8.42
C GLY A 97 -5.22 -6.81 7.61
N ASP A 98 -5.40 -5.59 7.11
CA ASP A 98 -6.52 -5.21 6.26
C ASP A 98 -6.51 -6.02 4.94
N LEU A 99 -5.35 -6.26 4.35
CA LEU A 99 -5.21 -7.15 3.18
C LEU A 99 -5.62 -8.60 3.48
N GLU A 100 -5.33 -9.12 4.68
CA GLU A 100 -5.79 -10.47 5.06
C GLU A 100 -7.31 -10.55 5.25
N VAL A 101 -7.93 -9.49 5.78
CA VAL A 101 -9.39 -9.38 5.83
C VAL A 101 -9.97 -9.36 4.42
N ILE A 102 -9.41 -8.51 3.53
CA ILE A 102 -9.82 -8.44 2.13
C ILE A 102 -9.67 -9.78 1.40
N LYS A 103 -8.58 -10.53 1.62
CA LYS A 103 -8.42 -11.89 1.06
C LYS A 103 -9.49 -12.83 1.54
N THR A 104 -9.90 -12.72 2.80
CA THR A 104 -10.96 -13.56 3.37
C THR A 104 -12.30 -13.21 2.73
N ASP A 105 -12.63 -11.93 2.63
CA ASP A 105 -13.87 -11.46 1.99
C ASP A 105 -13.93 -11.84 0.51
N TYR A 106 -12.82 -11.71 -0.22
CA TYR A 106 -12.71 -12.11 -1.62
C TYR A 106 -12.98 -13.61 -1.79
N ARG A 107 -12.35 -14.47 -0.98
CA ARG A 107 -12.57 -15.94 -1.04
C ARG A 107 -14.02 -16.36 -0.79
N ILE A 108 -14.76 -15.57 -0.01
CA ILE A 108 -16.17 -15.86 0.30
C ILE A 108 -17.08 -15.41 -0.85
N ALA A 109 -16.76 -14.28 -1.48
CA ALA A 109 -17.63 -13.61 -2.44
C ALA A 109 -17.40 -14.05 -3.89
N GLU A 110 -16.17 -14.36 -4.27
CA GLU A 110 -15.78 -14.55 -5.67
C GLU A 110 -15.45 -16.02 -5.97
N ASP A 111 -15.88 -16.48 -7.15
CA ASP A 111 -15.49 -17.78 -7.69
C ASP A 111 -14.13 -17.65 -8.40
N ASP A 112 -13.05 -17.88 -7.66
CA ASP A 112 -11.67 -17.84 -8.16
C ASP A 112 -11.06 -19.26 -8.12
N PRO A 113 -11.47 -20.16 -9.04
CA PRO A 113 -11.13 -21.58 -8.97
C PRO A 113 -9.63 -21.86 -9.14
N ASP A 114 -8.94 -21.00 -9.89
CA ASP A 114 -7.52 -21.12 -10.18
C ASP A 114 -6.65 -20.26 -9.23
N GLY A 115 -7.27 -19.40 -8.41
CA GLY A 115 -6.61 -18.63 -7.36
C GLY A 115 -5.86 -17.40 -7.85
N TYR A 116 -6.16 -16.88 -9.04
CA TYR A 116 -5.44 -15.76 -9.64
C TYR A 116 -5.71 -14.45 -8.92
N GLY A 117 -6.97 -14.17 -8.56
CA GLY A 117 -7.29 -12.97 -7.78
C GLY A 117 -6.69 -13.02 -6.37
N ILE A 118 -6.71 -14.19 -5.73
CA ILE A 118 -5.98 -14.39 -4.46
C ILE A 118 -4.47 -14.22 -4.62
N GLY A 119 -3.91 -14.67 -5.74
CA GLY A 119 -2.51 -14.44 -6.13
C GLY A 119 -2.16 -12.96 -6.21
N THR A 120 -3.01 -12.15 -6.84
CA THR A 120 -2.88 -10.69 -6.91
C THR A 120 -2.85 -10.06 -5.52
N LEU A 121 -3.80 -10.40 -4.64
CA LEU A 121 -3.82 -9.87 -3.26
C LEU A 121 -2.56 -10.27 -2.48
N HIS A 122 -2.04 -11.48 -2.69
CA HIS A 122 -0.78 -11.91 -2.09
C HIS A 122 0.42 -11.13 -2.64
N SER A 123 0.45 -10.85 -3.94
CA SER A 123 1.49 -10.03 -4.57
C SER A 123 1.58 -8.63 -3.94
N ILE A 124 0.43 -7.98 -3.73
CA ILE A 124 0.33 -6.67 -3.05
C ILE A 124 0.89 -6.76 -1.63
N SER A 125 0.50 -7.78 -0.84
CA SER A 125 1.02 -7.94 0.53
C SER A 125 2.55 -8.06 0.58
N ARG A 126 3.15 -8.85 -0.32
CA ARG A 126 4.61 -9.05 -0.33
C ARG A 126 5.39 -7.75 -0.51
N LYS A 127 4.86 -6.78 -1.27
CA LYS A 127 5.51 -5.47 -1.45
C LYS A 127 5.55 -4.65 -0.16
N LEU A 128 4.71 -4.96 0.82
CA LEU A 128 4.65 -4.24 2.11
C LEU A 128 5.42 -4.94 3.23
N GLU A 129 5.72 -6.24 3.10
CA GLU A 129 6.37 -7.04 4.17
C GLU A 129 7.70 -6.46 4.66
N ALA A 130 8.44 -5.76 3.80
CA ALA A 130 9.71 -5.12 4.17
C ALA A 130 9.54 -3.95 5.15
N PHE A 131 8.35 -3.34 5.20
CA PHE A 131 8.05 -2.20 6.07
C PHE A 131 7.54 -2.62 7.46
N ALA A 132 7.16 -3.88 7.62
CA ALA A 132 6.67 -4.46 8.86
C ALA A 132 7.80 -5.15 9.67
N ARG A 133 9.05 -4.67 9.52
CA ARG A 133 10.26 -5.21 10.15
C ARG A 133 11.00 -4.15 10.95
#